data_AF-A0A6J8BWN3-F1
#
_entry.id   AF-A0A6J8BWN3-F1
#
_cell.length_a   1.000
_cell.length_b   1.000
_cell.length_c   1.000
_cell.angle_alpha   90.00
_cell.angle_beta   90.00
_cell.angle_gamma   90.00
#
_symmetry.space_group_name_H-M   'P 1'
#
loop_
_entity.id
_entity.type
_entity.pdbx_description
1 polymer ?
#
loop_
_entity_poly.entity_id
_entity_poly.type
_entity_poly.pdbx_seq_one_letter_code
_entity_poly.pdbx_strand_id
1 'polypeptide(L)'
;MVQSEIRTVEEEQRRAKAVELSRQGAWMKWNLPERKITWAELWMEPFRISFMLRSVYDTLPSPSNLHQWGLIEELSCKLCGERGTMAHILSGCKVALTQGRYRWRHDKVLKHLAEILDIERRKKRPSKTEAKQIRFVRERYGTWNKVTTALHLGQGQ
;
A
#
# COMPACT_ATOMS: atom_id res chain seq x y z
N MET A 1 -8.52 13.38 22.23
CA MET A 1 -9.97 13.62 22.08
C MET A 1 -10.22 14.73 21.06
N VAL A 2 -9.72 15.94 21.29
CA VAL A 2 -9.86 17.07 20.34
C VAL A 2 -9.26 16.80 18.95
N GLN A 3 -8.06 16.22 18.87
CA GLN A 3 -7.41 15.93 17.56
C GLN A 3 -8.19 14.92 16.71
N SER A 4 -8.81 13.92 17.34
CA SER A 4 -9.61 12.93 16.62
C SER A 4 -10.90 13.55 16.08
N GLU A 5 -11.53 14.43 16.86
CA GLU A 5 -12.74 15.14 16.44
C GLU A 5 -12.46 16.09 15.26
N ILE A 6 -11.38 16.87 15.34
CA ILE A 6 -10.93 17.73 14.23
C ILE A 6 -10.70 16.89 12.97
N ARG A 7 -10.01 15.75 13.08
CA ARG A 7 -9.75 14.88 11.94
C ARG A 7 -11.04 14.36 11.30
N THR A 8 -12.03 13.97 12.10
CA THR A 8 -13.33 13.51 11.59
C THR A 8 -14.05 14.61 10.83
N VAL A 9 -14.10 15.82 11.38
CA VAL A 9 -14.75 16.98 10.72
C VAL A 9 -14.07 17.30 9.39
N GLU A 10 -12.73 17.28 9.34
CA GLU A 10 -12.01 17.50 8.08
C GLU A 10 -12.23 16.35 7.08
N GLU A 11 -12.32 15.09 7.55
CA GLU A 11 -12.64 13.94 6.69
C GLU A 11 -14.03 14.05 6.09
N GLU A 12 -15.02 14.50 6.85
CA GLU A 12 -16.37 14.76 6.37
C GLU A 12 -16.38 15.85 5.30
N GLN A 13 -15.66 16.95 5.50
CA GLN A 13 -15.51 18.01 4.51
C GLN A 13 -14.86 17.50 3.21
N ARG A 14 -13.79 16.70 3.32
CA ARG A 14 -13.13 16.09 2.16
C ARG A 14 -14.06 15.13 1.41
N ARG A 15 -14.88 14.35 2.14
CA ARG A 15 -15.88 13.44 1.55
C ARG A 15 -16.99 14.21 0.85
N ALA A 16 -17.53 15.25 1.48
CA ALA A 16 -18.54 16.12 0.88
C ALA A 16 -18.01 16.71 -0.44
N LYS A 17 -16.78 17.22 -0.43
CA LYS A 17 -16.14 17.73 -1.64
C LYS A 17 -15.94 16.66 -2.71
N ALA A 18 -15.53 15.45 -2.32
CA ALA A 18 -15.31 14.36 -3.26
C ALA A 18 -16.62 13.93 -3.96
N VAL A 19 -17.76 13.95 -3.26
CA VAL A 19 -19.08 13.61 -3.86
C VAL A 19 -19.48 14.60 -4.96
N GLU A 20 -19.12 15.87 -4.83
CA GLU A 20 -19.38 16.90 -5.87
C GLU A 20 -18.59 16.64 -7.16
N LEU A 21 -17.45 15.96 -7.07
CA LEU A 21 -16.59 15.68 -8.21
C LEU A 21 -17.12 14.47 -8.98
N SER A 22 -17.98 14.70 -9.97
CA SER A 22 -18.64 13.63 -10.74
C SER A 22 -17.67 12.58 -11.33
N ARG A 23 -16.47 13.01 -11.74
CA ARG A 23 -15.44 12.16 -12.35
C ARG A 23 -14.38 11.72 -11.36
N GLN A 24 -13.67 12.66 -10.72
CA GLN A 24 -12.62 12.35 -9.75
C GLN A 24 -13.17 11.74 -8.47
N GLY A 25 -14.44 11.96 -8.14
CA GLY A 25 -15.14 11.36 -7.01
C GLY A 25 -15.75 10.00 -7.28
N ALA A 26 -15.55 9.41 -8.48
CA ALA A 26 -16.16 8.13 -8.83
C ALA A 26 -15.78 6.99 -7.86
N TRP A 27 -14.60 7.06 -7.24
CA TRP A 27 -14.14 6.11 -6.22
C TRP A 27 -15.03 6.08 -4.97
N MET A 28 -15.80 7.15 -4.68
CA MET A 28 -16.75 7.19 -3.55
C MET A 28 -17.87 6.15 -3.70
N LYS A 29 -18.11 5.65 -4.92
CA LYS A 29 -19.12 4.63 -5.23
C LYS A 29 -18.56 3.20 -5.16
N TRP A 30 -17.26 3.05 -4.96
CA TRP A 30 -16.62 1.74 -5.03
C TRP A 30 -16.69 1.02 -3.68
N ASN A 31 -17.17 -0.22 -3.69
CA ASN A 31 -17.15 -1.11 -2.51
C ASN A 31 -15.82 -1.87 -2.46
N LEU A 32 -14.72 -1.14 -2.24
CA LEU A 32 -13.37 -1.71 -2.15
C LEU A 32 -12.79 -1.50 -0.75
N PRO A 33 -11.96 -2.44 -0.26
CA PRO A 33 -11.27 -2.26 1.00
C PRO A 33 -10.30 -1.08 0.92
N GLU A 34 -10.18 -0.34 2.03
CA GLU A 34 -9.22 0.76 2.13
C GLU A 34 -7.80 0.24 1.93
N ARG A 35 -7.10 0.81 0.95
CA ARG A 35 -5.69 0.52 0.72
C ARG A 35 -4.84 1.37 1.65
N LYS A 36 -4.06 0.73 2.52
CA LYS A 36 -3.01 1.41 3.31
C LYS A 36 -1.75 1.53 2.47
N ILE A 37 -1.36 2.75 2.12
CA ILE A 37 -0.06 3.03 1.48
C ILE A 37 0.99 3.04 2.58
N THR A 38 1.94 2.12 2.52
CA THR A 38 3.04 2.07 3.49
C THR A 38 4.11 3.09 3.14
N TRP A 39 4.96 3.46 4.12
CA TRP A 39 6.12 4.32 3.85
C TRP A 39 7.05 3.66 2.80
N ALA A 40 7.25 2.35 2.84
CA ALA A 40 8.03 1.67 1.81
C ALA A 40 7.43 1.87 0.40
N GLU A 41 6.10 1.79 0.28
CA GLU A 41 5.39 2.06 -0.99
C GLU A 41 5.49 3.52 -1.43
N LEU A 42 5.51 4.47 -0.50
CA LEU A 42 5.61 5.91 -0.77
C LEU A 42 7.03 6.33 -1.20
N TRP A 43 8.05 5.64 -0.70
CA TRP A 43 9.45 5.82 -1.14
C TRP A 43 9.77 5.10 -2.45
N MET A 44 8.82 4.34 -3.02
CA MET A 44 9.02 3.73 -4.34
C MET A 44 9.19 4.80 -5.43
N GLU A 45 9.72 4.35 -6.57
CA GLU A 45 9.81 5.08 -7.83
C GLU A 45 8.64 6.08 -8.03
N PRO A 46 8.91 7.40 -8.05
CA PRO A 46 7.87 8.46 -8.01
C PRO A 46 6.78 8.30 -9.07
N PHE A 47 7.15 7.77 -10.23
CA PHE A 47 6.23 7.51 -11.34
C PHE A 47 5.16 6.47 -11.00
N ARG A 48 5.46 5.48 -10.15
CA ARG A 48 4.50 4.43 -9.77
C ARG A 48 3.37 4.98 -8.92
N ILE A 49 3.70 5.78 -7.91
CA ILE A 49 2.71 6.40 -7.01
C ILE A 49 1.88 7.42 -7.79
N SER A 50 2.55 8.24 -8.61
CA SER A 50 1.87 9.21 -9.48
C SER A 50 0.88 8.53 -10.42
N PHE A 51 1.30 7.45 -11.09
CA PHE A 51 0.42 6.66 -11.96
C PHE A 51 -0.76 6.07 -11.18
N MET A 52 -0.51 5.46 -10.00
CA MET A 52 -1.55 4.86 -9.17
C MET A 52 -2.61 5.89 -8.78
N LEU A 53 -2.20 7.02 -8.18
CA LEU A 53 -3.12 8.07 -7.77
C LEU A 53 -3.92 8.61 -8.96
N ARG A 54 -3.24 8.93 -10.08
CA ARG A 54 -3.91 9.46 -11.28
C ARG A 54 -4.86 8.46 -11.92
N SER A 55 -4.58 7.16 -11.81
CA SER A 55 -5.49 6.12 -12.29
C SER A 55 -6.75 5.99 -11.44
N VAL A 56 -6.66 6.18 -10.12
CA VAL A 56 -7.84 6.13 -9.23
C VAL A 56 -8.76 7.33 -9.47
N TYR A 57 -8.18 8.52 -9.66
CA TYR A 57 -8.95 9.76 -9.82
C TYR A 57 -9.27 10.12 -11.28
N ASP A 58 -8.98 9.24 -12.26
CA ASP A 58 -9.16 9.50 -13.70
C ASP A 58 -8.54 10.83 -14.18
N THR A 59 -7.30 11.06 -13.76
CA THR A 59 -6.47 12.22 -14.14
C THR A 59 -5.23 11.82 -14.95
N LEU A 60 -5.18 10.57 -15.44
CA LEU A 60 -4.17 10.17 -16.41
C LEU A 60 -4.40 10.87 -17.76
N PRO A 61 -3.35 11.14 -18.55
CA PRO A 61 -3.46 11.77 -19.87
C PRO A 61 -4.00 10.79 -20.94
N SER A 62 -5.24 10.32 -20.75
CA SER A 62 -5.98 9.56 -21.78
C SER A 62 -6.47 10.51 -22.88
N PRO A 63 -6.70 10.05 -24.13
CA PRO A 63 -7.27 10.90 -25.18
C PRO A 63 -8.54 11.63 -24.75
N SER A 64 -9.42 10.96 -24.01
CA SER A 64 -10.63 11.60 -23.46
C SER A 64 -10.34 12.69 -22.42
N ASN A 65 -9.28 12.55 -21.62
CA ASN A 65 -8.89 13.57 -20.64
C ASN A 65 -8.17 14.74 -21.27
N LEU A 66 -7.24 14.45 -22.20
CA LEU A 66 -6.54 15.47 -22.97
C LEU A 66 -7.51 16.34 -23.76
N HIS A 67 -8.56 15.73 -24.34
CA HIS A 67 -9.62 16.47 -25.01
C HIS A 67 -10.42 17.35 -24.04
N GLN A 68 -10.80 16.80 -22.88
CA GLN A 68 -11.48 17.55 -21.83
C GLN A 68 -10.66 18.76 -21.33
N TRP A 69 -9.33 18.66 -21.35
CA TRP A 69 -8.41 19.73 -20.96
C TRP A 69 -8.12 20.72 -22.09
N GLY A 70 -8.72 20.54 -23.28
CA GLY A 70 -8.48 21.41 -24.43
C GLY A 70 -7.09 21.26 -25.05
N LEU A 71 -6.37 20.17 -24.75
CA LEU A 71 -5.02 19.92 -25.29
C LEU A 71 -5.03 19.20 -26.64
N ILE A 72 -6.12 18.48 -26.95
CA ILE A 72 -6.30 17.79 -28.24
C ILE A 72 -7.76 17.89 -28.69
N GLU A 73 -8.00 17.87 -30.00
CA GLU A 73 -9.36 17.85 -30.57
C GLU A 73 -9.94 16.43 -30.63
N GLU A 74 -9.10 15.43 -30.86
CA GLU A 74 -9.55 14.06 -31.10
C GLU A 74 -9.51 13.21 -29.82
N LEU A 75 -10.67 12.67 -29.42
CA LEU A 75 -10.83 11.80 -28.24
C LEU A 75 -10.62 10.30 -28.53
N SER A 76 -10.17 9.95 -29.73
CA SER A 76 -10.05 8.57 -30.20
C SER A 76 -8.79 7.86 -29.68
N CYS A 77 -8.89 6.54 -29.58
CA CYS A 77 -7.77 5.66 -29.30
C CYS A 77 -6.94 5.48 -30.57
N LYS A 78 -5.64 5.79 -30.50
CA LYS A 78 -4.71 5.66 -31.64
C LYS A 78 -4.50 4.23 -32.13
N LEU A 79 -4.94 3.21 -31.37
CA LEU A 79 -4.83 1.81 -31.78
C LEU A 79 -6.08 1.30 -32.50
N CYS A 80 -7.28 1.72 -32.08
CA CYS A 80 -8.53 1.11 -32.56
C CYS A 80 -9.61 2.10 -33.03
N GLY A 81 -9.37 3.41 -32.92
CA GLY A 81 -10.29 4.47 -33.34
C GLY A 81 -11.49 4.72 -32.42
N GLU A 82 -11.78 3.84 -31.46
CA GLU A 82 -12.87 4.04 -30.49
C GLU A 82 -12.53 5.13 -29.46
N ARG A 83 -13.50 5.55 -28.64
CA ARG A 83 -13.27 6.56 -27.59
C ARG A 83 -12.16 6.12 -26.61
N GLY A 84 -11.07 6.88 -26.57
CA GLY A 84 -9.88 6.62 -25.75
C GLY A 84 -10.07 7.06 -24.31
N THR A 85 -11.00 6.44 -23.58
CA THR A 85 -11.12 6.63 -22.12
C THR A 85 -9.96 5.97 -21.39
N MET A 86 -9.72 6.37 -20.13
CA MET A 86 -8.69 5.72 -19.31
C MET A 86 -8.94 4.21 -19.15
N ALA A 87 -10.19 3.80 -18.91
CA ALA A 87 -10.57 2.38 -18.86
C ALA A 87 -10.29 1.66 -20.18
N HIS A 88 -10.62 2.28 -21.32
CA HIS A 88 -10.33 1.72 -22.63
C HIS A 88 -8.82 1.49 -22.84
N ILE A 89 -8.01 2.51 -22.57
CA ILE A 89 -6.56 2.44 -22.76
C ILE A 89 -5.91 1.40 -21.82
N LEU A 90 -6.35 1.34 -20.57
CA LEU A 90 -5.77 0.43 -19.59
C LEU A 90 -6.19 -1.03 -19.80
N SER A 91 -7.46 -1.31 -20.13
CA SER A 91 -7.99 -2.68 -20.14
C SER A 91 -9.11 -2.97 -21.16
N GLY A 92 -9.62 -1.98 -21.89
CA GLY A 92 -10.76 -2.17 -22.80
C GLY A 92 -10.46 -2.21 -24.32
N CYS A 93 -9.24 -1.90 -24.75
CA CYS A 93 -8.88 -1.82 -26.16
C CYS A 93 -8.73 -3.21 -26.81
N LYS A 94 -9.64 -3.55 -27.74
CA LYS A 94 -9.64 -4.80 -28.51
C LYS A 94 -8.35 -5.04 -29.30
N VAL A 95 -7.77 -3.99 -29.88
CA VAL A 95 -6.51 -4.09 -30.64
C VAL A 95 -5.34 -4.35 -29.69
N ALA A 96 -5.29 -3.69 -28.53
CA ALA A 96 -4.26 -3.95 -27.54
C ALA A 96 -4.36 -5.38 -26.96
N LEU A 97 -5.58 -5.89 -26.79
CA LEU A 97 -5.84 -7.26 -26.37
C LEU A 97 -5.32 -8.28 -27.42
N THR A 98 -5.74 -8.14 -28.67
CA THR A 98 -5.36 -9.04 -29.78
C THR A 98 -3.86 -9.03 -30.07
N GLN A 99 -3.21 -7.86 -29.94
CA GLN A 99 -1.75 -7.74 -30.04
C GLN A 99 -0.99 -8.35 -28.84
N GLY A 100 -1.68 -8.90 -27.84
CA GLY A 100 -1.06 -9.55 -26.68
C GLY A 100 -0.43 -8.58 -25.67
N ARG A 101 -0.69 -7.26 -25.75
CA ARG A 101 -0.13 -6.28 -24.81
C ARG A 101 -0.59 -6.52 -23.38
N TYR A 102 -1.80 -7.05 -23.22
CA TYR A 102 -2.38 -7.36 -21.91
C TYR A 102 -1.69 -8.57 -21.31
N ARG A 103 -1.52 -9.61 -22.13
CA ARG A 103 -0.73 -10.79 -21.79
C ARG A 103 0.68 -10.42 -21.37
N TRP A 104 1.38 -9.57 -22.13
CA TRP A 104 2.72 -9.12 -21.75
C TRP A 104 2.77 -8.44 -20.37
N ARG A 105 1.86 -7.50 -20.09
CA ARG A 105 1.79 -6.83 -18.77
C ARG A 105 1.47 -7.82 -17.65
N HIS A 106 0.53 -8.74 -17.87
CA HIS A 106 0.15 -9.75 -16.88
C HIS A 106 1.29 -10.74 -16.62
N ASP A 107 1.92 -11.26 -17.68
CA ASP A 107 3.03 -12.20 -17.60
C ASP A 107 4.23 -11.58 -16.87
N LYS A 108 4.46 -10.27 -17.02
CA LYS A 108 5.49 -9.55 -16.24
C LYS A 108 5.19 -9.54 -14.75
N VAL A 109 3.94 -9.31 -14.34
CA VAL A 109 3.53 -9.36 -12.94
C VAL A 109 3.64 -10.79 -12.40
N LEU A 110 3.13 -11.77 -13.15
CA LEU A 110 3.21 -13.19 -12.78
C LEU A 110 4.65 -13.65 -12.61
N LYS A 111 5.55 -13.24 -13.50
CA LYS A 111 6.98 -13.54 -13.39
C LYS A 111 7.57 -12.99 -12.09
N HIS A 112 7.27 -11.74 -11.75
CA HIS A 112 7.79 -11.14 -10.52
C HIS A 112 7.25 -11.84 -9.26
N LEU A 113 5.97 -12.23 -9.26
CA LEU A 113 5.39 -13.02 -8.18
C LEU A 113 6.05 -14.40 -8.07
N ALA A 114 6.30 -15.07 -9.20
CA ALA A 114 6.99 -16.34 -9.23
C ALA A 114 8.42 -16.24 -8.66
N GLU A 115 9.16 -15.17 -9.00
CA GLU A 115 10.49 -14.90 -8.45
C GLU A 115 10.45 -14.76 -6.92
N ILE A 116 9.51 -13.97 -6.38
CA ILE A 116 9.34 -13.82 -4.94
C ILE A 116 9.01 -15.17 -4.28
N LEU A 117 8.09 -15.94 -4.85
CA LEU A 117 7.70 -17.25 -4.33
C LEU A 117 8.86 -18.26 -4.36
N ASP A 118 9.68 -18.24 -5.40
CA ASP A 118 10.85 -19.11 -5.50
C ASP A 118 11.93 -18.73 -4.47
N ILE A 119 12.11 -17.44 -4.20
CA ILE A 119 12.98 -16.98 -3.10
C ILE A 119 12.47 -17.50 -1.76
N GLU A 120 11.18 -17.33 -1.47
CA GLU A 120 10.59 -17.81 -0.21
C GLU A 120 10.65 -19.34 -0.09
N ARG A 121 10.44 -20.09 -1.19
CA ARG A 121 10.55 -21.56 -1.20
C ARG A 121 11.96 -22.02 -0.85
N ARG A 122 12.99 -21.31 -1.30
CA ARG A 122 14.42 -21.64 -1.07
C ARG A 122 14.89 -21.29 0.34
N LYS A 123 14.22 -20.35 1.03
CA LYS A 123 14.54 -20.06 2.43
C LYS A 123 14.31 -21.32 3.27
N LYS A 124 15.35 -21.80 3.95
CA LYS A 124 15.20 -22.87 4.95
C LYS A 124 14.20 -22.37 6.00
N ARG A 125 13.15 -23.16 6.26
CA ARG A 125 12.32 -22.93 7.45
C ARG A 125 13.26 -22.94 8.66
N PRO A 126 13.16 -22.00 9.61
CA PRO A 126 13.88 -22.13 10.86
C PRO A 126 13.55 -23.51 11.42
N SER A 127 14.58 -24.33 11.69
CA SER A 127 14.36 -25.57 12.44
C SER A 127 13.62 -25.17 13.70
N LYS A 128 12.58 -25.92 14.11
CA LYS A 128 11.91 -25.71 15.39
C LYS A 128 13.00 -25.42 16.42
N THR A 129 13.11 -24.17 16.88
CA THR A 129 14.05 -23.83 17.94
C THR A 129 13.68 -24.77 19.07
N GLU A 130 14.60 -25.66 19.46
CA GLU A 130 14.42 -26.52 20.62
C GLU A 130 13.82 -25.65 21.71
N ALA A 131 12.60 -25.97 22.13
CA ALA A 131 11.87 -25.14 23.08
C ALA A 131 12.79 -25.00 24.28
N LYS A 132 13.30 -23.78 24.55
CA LYS A 132 14.15 -23.52 25.71
C LYS A 132 13.36 -23.97 26.92
N GLN A 133 13.76 -25.09 27.50
CA GLN A 133 13.01 -25.73 28.58
C GLN A 133 13.01 -24.75 29.76
N ILE A 134 11.85 -24.15 30.03
CA ILE A 134 11.69 -23.21 31.14
C ILE A 134 11.95 -24.01 32.42
N ARG A 135 13.03 -23.69 33.13
CA ARG A 135 13.37 -24.36 34.39
C ARG A 135 12.53 -23.74 35.50
N PHE A 136 11.48 -24.43 35.92
CA PHE A 136 10.67 -24.02 37.07
C PHE A 136 11.49 -24.19 38.35
N VAL A 137 11.72 -23.08 39.06
CA VAL A 137 12.31 -23.11 40.40
C VAL A 137 11.20 -23.41 41.39
N ARG A 138 11.38 -24.45 42.21
CA ARG A 138 10.45 -24.80 43.29
C ARG A 138 10.47 -23.68 44.34
N GLU A 139 9.30 -23.16 44.68
CA GLU A 139 9.10 -22.18 45.74
C GLU A 139 9.75 -22.69 47.03
N ARG A 140 10.74 -21.95 47.53
CA ARG A 140 11.27 -22.15 48.88
C ARG A 140 10.52 -21.19 49.79
N TYR A 141 9.64 -21.71 50.64
CA TYR A 141 9.19 -21.00 51.82
C TYR A 141 10.41 -20.73 52.70
N GLY A 142 10.92 -19.50 52.66
CA GLY A 142 12.15 -19.09 53.33
C GLY A 142 12.10 -17.61 53.66
N THR A 143 11.59 -17.33 54.85
CA THR A 143 11.61 -16.09 55.63
C THR A 143 12.51 -14.95 55.12
N TRP A 144 11.89 -13.78 54.92
CA TRP A 144 12.56 -12.50 54.72
C TRP A 144 13.36 -12.11 55.98
N ASN A 145 14.65 -12.46 56.02
CA ASN A 145 15.54 -11.89 57.03
C ASN A 145 16.09 -10.56 56.50
N LYS A 146 15.61 -9.48 57.11
CA LYS A 146 16.19 -8.14 56.98
C LYS A 146 17.65 -8.22 57.44
N VAL A 147 18.59 -7.96 56.54
CA VAL A 147 19.97 -7.64 56.96
C VAL A 147 20.13 -6.14 56.91
N THR A 148 19.96 -5.54 58.08
CA THR A 148 20.54 -4.26 58.47
C THR A 148 22.02 -4.51 58.81
N THR A 149 22.95 -3.66 58.34
CA THR A 149 24.25 -3.25 58.94
C THR A 149 25.03 -2.52 57.82
N ALA A 150 25.01 -1.19 57.74
CA ALA A 150 25.83 -0.20 58.45
C ALA A 150 27.34 -0.22 58.09
N LEU A 151 27.75 0.86 57.39
CA LEU A 151 29.05 1.56 57.36
C LEU A 151 30.35 0.74 57.31
N HIS A 152 31.22 1.03 56.32
CA HIS A 152 32.62 1.42 56.57
C HIS A 152 33.21 2.19 55.38
N LEU A 153 33.93 3.26 55.75
CA LEU A 153 34.72 4.18 54.94
C LEU A 153 35.86 3.47 54.18
N GLY A 154 36.23 3.97 53.00
CA GLY A 154 37.46 3.59 52.30
C GLY A 154 37.69 4.41 51.04
N GLN A 155 38.77 5.19 51.05
CA GLN A 155 39.15 6.24 50.12
C GLN A 155 39.51 5.75 48.70
N GLY A 156 39.33 6.65 47.73
CA GLY A 156 39.81 6.48 46.37
C GLY A 156 41.33 6.61 46.24
N GLN A 157 41.84 5.97 45.21
CA GLN A 157 43.09 6.30 44.53
C GLN A 157 42.76 6.80 43.14
#